data_AF-A0A7C3UKT1-F1
#
_entry.id   AF-A0A7C3UKT1-F1
#
_cell.length_a   1.000
_cell.length_b   1.000
_cell.length_c   1.000
_cell.angle_alpha   90.00
_cell.angle_beta   90.00
_cell.angle_gamma   90.00
#
_symmetry.space_group_name_H-M   'P 1'
#
loop_
_entity.id
_entity.type
_entity.pdbx_description
1 polymer ?
#
loop_
_entity_poly.entity_id
_entity_poly.type
_entity_poly.pdbx_seq_one_letter_code
_entity_poly.pdbx_strand_id
1 'polypeptide(L)'
;MSLSLTYEDLLNIQTGLNKIITLSEKEDSNIEFKIKWRVSRIIKKLNPELQDFSEQRQALLKKLGTEIFTVNKDKVDSDGKPISESTGQFNLGSNAEEYNKLIKEMLKESVQLEGNIFKLKLSEIKNIKGLSINDYVSLDAILDEDINIDDVDIYMDTKSVDEVPETVETK
;
A
#
# COMPACT_ATOMS: atom_id res chain seq x y z
N MET A 1 -0.08 17.35 -1.12
CA MET A 1 1.24 16.73 -0.90
C MET A 1 1.18 15.34 -1.54
N SER A 2 2.10 15.00 -2.44
CA SER A 2 2.23 13.65 -3.01
C SER A 2 3.29 12.87 -2.22
N LEU A 3 3.14 11.55 -2.16
CA LEU A 3 4.10 10.65 -1.52
C LEU A 3 4.76 9.81 -2.60
N SER A 4 6.10 9.89 -2.72
CA SER A 4 6.86 9.10 -3.67
C SER A 4 7.37 7.84 -2.98
N LEU A 5 7.04 6.66 -3.53
CA LEU A 5 7.36 5.36 -2.96
C LEU A 5 7.84 4.40 -4.04
N THR A 6 8.74 3.49 -3.71
CA THR A 6 9.09 2.40 -4.63
C THR A 6 7.98 1.34 -4.65
N TYR A 7 7.92 0.50 -5.69
CA TYR A 7 7.01 -0.65 -5.67
C TYR A 7 7.30 -1.63 -4.52
N GLU A 8 8.56 -1.74 -4.10
CA GLU A 8 8.93 -2.48 -2.88
C GLU A 8 8.25 -1.89 -1.63
N ASP A 9 8.26 -0.57 -1.48
CA ASP A 9 7.55 0.11 -0.39
C ASP A 9 6.03 -0.14 -0.47
N LEU A 10 5.42 -0.04 -1.66
CA LEU A 10 3.99 -0.26 -1.86
C LEU A 10 3.56 -1.67 -1.43
N LEU A 11 4.36 -2.70 -1.78
CA LEU A 11 4.11 -4.09 -1.40
C LEU A 11 4.26 -4.32 0.11
N ASN A 12 5.29 -3.72 0.71
CA ASN A 12 5.50 -3.77 2.16
C ASN A 12 4.33 -3.14 2.90
N ILE A 13 3.91 -1.94 2.49
CA ILE A 13 2.77 -1.24 3.08
C ILE A 13 1.50 -2.07 2.93
N GLN A 14 1.22 -2.62 1.74
CA GLN A 14 0.03 -3.44 1.53
C GLN A 14 0.01 -4.66 2.45
N THR A 15 1.17 -5.31 2.67
CA THR A 15 1.31 -6.44 3.58
C THR A 15 0.97 -6.04 5.02
N GLY A 16 1.53 -4.93 5.51
CA GLY A 16 1.23 -4.41 6.85
C GLY A 16 -0.25 -4.03 7.02
N LEU A 17 -0.83 -3.35 6.04
CA LEU A 17 -2.25 -2.94 6.06
C LEU A 17 -3.20 -4.14 6.04
N ASN A 18 -2.92 -5.15 5.21
CA ASN A 18 -3.71 -6.38 5.17
C ASN A 18 -3.68 -7.10 6.52
N LYS A 19 -2.53 -7.13 7.20
CA LYS A 19 -2.44 -7.71 8.54
C LYS A 19 -3.29 -6.95 9.56
N ILE A 20 -3.32 -5.62 9.49
CA ILE A 20 -4.21 -4.81 10.34
C ILE A 20 -5.69 -5.16 10.07
N ILE A 21 -6.09 -5.33 8.81
CA ILE A 21 -7.44 -5.77 8.45
C ILE A 21 -7.75 -7.14 9.05
N THR A 22 -6.89 -8.13 8.83
CA THR A 22 -7.08 -9.49 9.36
C THR A 22 -7.16 -9.50 10.88
N LEU A 23 -6.35 -8.68 11.56
CA LEU A 23 -6.45 -8.53 13.01
C LEU A 23 -7.79 -7.89 13.40
N SER A 24 -8.28 -6.92 12.63
CA SER A 24 -9.52 -6.19 12.90
C SER A 24 -10.81 -7.01 12.79
N GLU A 25 -10.72 -8.21 12.19
CA GLU A 25 -11.80 -9.18 12.04
C GLU A 25 -11.87 -10.18 13.21
N LYS A 26 -10.85 -10.18 14.09
CA LYS A 26 -10.84 -11.03 15.28
C LYS A 26 -11.71 -10.43 16.39
N GLU A 27 -12.45 -11.27 17.10
CA GLU A 27 -13.40 -10.84 18.16
C GLU A 27 -12.72 -10.03 19.28
N ASP A 28 -11.46 -10.31 19.60
CA ASP A 28 -10.69 -9.59 20.64
C ASP A 28 -10.00 -8.31 20.13
N SER A 29 -10.23 -7.92 18.87
CA SER A 29 -9.51 -6.79 18.28
C SER A 29 -10.15 -5.46 18.67
N ASN A 30 -9.55 -4.77 19.63
CA ASN A 30 -9.94 -3.41 20.01
C ASN A 30 -9.38 -2.35 19.03
N ILE A 31 -9.46 -2.61 17.73
CA ILE A 31 -8.99 -1.67 16.69
C ILE A 31 -10.10 -0.66 16.40
N GLU A 32 -9.80 0.61 16.66
CA GLU A 32 -10.75 1.70 16.48
C GLU A 32 -11.21 1.87 15.03
N PHE A 33 -12.47 2.27 14.85
CA PHE A 33 -13.06 2.50 13.53
C PHE A 33 -12.25 3.49 12.68
N LYS A 34 -11.72 4.56 13.28
CA LYS A 34 -10.89 5.54 12.56
C LYS A 34 -9.65 4.89 11.91
N ILE A 35 -9.05 3.90 12.55
CA ILE A 35 -7.89 3.17 12.03
C ILE A 35 -8.33 2.33 10.83
N LYS A 36 -9.41 1.55 10.97
CA LYS A 36 -9.96 0.73 9.87
C LYS A 36 -10.32 1.57 8.65
N TRP A 37 -10.90 2.76 8.87
CA TRP A 37 -11.25 3.71 7.81
C TRP A 37 -10.00 4.24 7.08
N ARG A 38 -8.95 4.65 7.81
CA ARG A 38 -7.68 5.12 7.20
C ARG A 38 -7.01 4.01 6.40
N VAL A 39 -6.89 2.81 6.96
CA VAL A 39 -6.34 1.62 6.29
C VAL A 39 -7.05 1.38 4.96
N SER A 40 -8.38 1.38 4.96
CA SER A 40 -9.19 1.18 3.76
C SER A 40 -8.94 2.26 2.69
N ARG A 41 -8.74 3.52 3.09
CA ARG A 41 -8.44 4.63 2.18
C ARG A 41 -7.06 4.49 1.56
N ILE A 42 -6.06 4.07 2.34
CA ILE A 42 -4.70 3.88 1.84
C ILE A 42 -4.67 2.72 0.83
N ILE A 43 -5.27 1.57 1.15
CA ILE A 43 -5.34 0.42 0.23
C ILE A 43 -5.98 0.81 -1.11
N LYS A 44 -7.06 1.60 -1.08
CA LYS A 44 -7.71 2.09 -2.32
C LYS A 44 -6.78 2.92 -3.21
N LYS A 45 -5.76 3.56 -2.63
CA LYS A 45 -4.74 4.30 -3.40
C LYS A 45 -3.59 3.42 -3.86
N LEU A 46 -3.22 2.39 -3.10
CA LEU A 46 -2.15 1.46 -3.46
C LEU A 46 -2.56 0.50 -4.58
N ASN A 47 -3.82 0.04 -4.55
CA ASN A 47 -4.28 -1.03 -5.44
C ASN A 47 -4.11 -0.77 -6.93
N PRO A 48 -4.40 0.43 -7.47
CA PRO A 48 -4.18 0.71 -8.90
C PRO A 48 -2.71 0.55 -9.30
N GLU A 49 -1.79 1.08 -8.50
CA GLU A 49 -0.34 1.00 -8.75
C GLU A 49 0.16 -0.44 -8.68
N LEU A 50 -0.29 -1.19 -7.66
CA LEU A 50 0.07 -2.60 -7.50
C LEU A 50 -0.53 -3.49 -8.59
N GLN A 51 -1.71 -3.12 -9.12
CA GLN A 51 -2.30 -3.80 -10.28
C GLN A 51 -1.45 -3.55 -11.53
N ASP A 52 -1.06 -2.30 -11.79
CA ASP A 52 -0.20 -1.95 -12.92
C ASP A 52 1.15 -2.73 -12.84
N PHE A 53 1.79 -2.76 -11.67
CA PHE A 53 2.99 -3.56 -11.46
C PHE A 53 2.78 -5.06 -11.75
N SER A 54 1.64 -5.62 -11.33
CA SER A 54 1.29 -7.01 -11.60
C SER A 54 1.11 -7.27 -13.10
N GLU A 55 0.49 -6.34 -13.82
CA GLU A 55 0.29 -6.43 -15.28
C GLU A 55 1.64 -6.35 -16.02
N GLN A 56 2.51 -5.42 -15.63
CA GLN A 56 3.86 -5.32 -16.17
C GLN A 56 4.68 -6.59 -15.92
N ARG A 57 4.62 -7.14 -14.70
CA ARG A 57 5.29 -8.41 -14.35
C ARG A 57 4.77 -9.57 -15.19
N GLN A 58 3.46 -9.63 -15.44
CA GLN A 58 2.87 -10.67 -16.29
C GLN A 58 3.29 -10.51 -17.76
N ALA A 59 3.36 -9.28 -18.27
CA ALA A 59 3.87 -8.99 -19.60
C ALA A 59 5.33 -9.44 -19.75
N LEU A 60 6.16 -9.21 -18.71
CA LEU A 60 7.54 -9.67 -18.69
C LEU A 60 7.65 -11.20 -18.69
N LEU A 61 6.83 -11.90 -17.91
CA LEU A 61 6.74 -13.36 -17.92
C LEU A 61 6.37 -13.90 -19.31
N LYS A 62 5.41 -13.27 -20.00
CA LYS A 62 5.02 -13.64 -21.37
C LYS A 62 6.10 -13.37 -22.41
N LYS A 63 6.92 -12.33 -22.19
CA LYS A 63 8.01 -11.96 -23.09
C LYS A 63 9.23 -12.88 -22.96
N LEU A 64 9.57 -13.27 -21.74
CA LEU A 64 10.79 -14.02 -21.44
C LEU A 64 10.56 -15.52 -21.23
N GLY A 65 9.33 -15.92 -20.87
CA GLY A 65 8.97 -17.30 -20.58
C GLY A 65 8.22 -17.97 -21.73
N THR A 66 8.32 -19.28 -21.77
CA THR A 66 7.53 -20.14 -22.65
C THR A 66 6.34 -20.69 -21.88
N GLU A 67 5.12 -20.45 -22.37
CA GLU A 67 3.90 -20.98 -21.75
C GLU A 67 3.87 -22.51 -21.82
N ILE A 68 3.51 -23.14 -20.71
CA ILE A 68 3.41 -24.59 -20.60
C ILE A 68 2.00 -25.01 -21.02
N PHE A 69 1.94 -26.00 -21.90
CA PHE A 69 0.69 -26.58 -22.40
C PHE A 69 0.50 -27.99 -21.85
N THR A 70 -0.72 -28.29 -21.44
CA THR A 70 -1.13 -29.65 -21.10
C THR A 70 -1.90 -30.25 -22.26
N VAL A 71 -1.50 -31.44 -22.69
CA VAL A 71 -2.21 -32.19 -23.73
C VAL A 71 -3.35 -32.97 -23.08
N ASN A 72 -4.58 -32.61 -23.43
CA ASN A 72 -5.75 -33.36 -23.01
C ASN A 72 -6.05 -34.46 -24.03
N LYS A 73 -5.81 -35.72 -23.64
CA LYS A 73 -5.99 -36.88 -24.54
C LYS A 73 -7.46 -37.26 -24.76
N ASP A 74 -8.36 -36.80 -23.89
CA ASP A 74 -9.80 -37.11 -23.96
C ASP A 74 -10.59 -36.11 -24.81
N LYS A 75 -9.97 -34.99 -25.19
CA LYS A 75 -10.52 -34.01 -26.12
C LYS A 75 -9.66 -33.94 -27.37
N VAL A 76 -10.28 -34.09 -28.54
CA VAL A 76 -9.59 -34.02 -29.82
C VAL A 76 -10.14 -32.87 -30.68
N ASP A 77 -9.29 -32.27 -31.50
CA ASP A 77 -9.66 -31.25 -32.48
C ASP A 77 -10.44 -31.86 -33.67
N SER A 78 -10.79 -31.03 -34.65
CA SER A 78 -11.52 -31.44 -35.85
C SER A 78 -10.78 -32.48 -36.70
N ASP A 79 -9.46 -32.59 -36.56
CA ASP A 79 -8.61 -33.56 -37.27
C ASP A 79 -8.38 -34.83 -36.44
N GLY A 80 -9.04 -34.95 -35.27
CA GLY A 80 -8.92 -36.09 -34.37
C GLY A 80 -7.63 -36.12 -33.54
N LYS A 81 -6.90 -35.00 -33.45
CA LYS A 81 -5.67 -34.90 -32.62
C LYS A 81 -5.98 -34.37 -31.23
N PRO A 82 -5.31 -34.87 -30.17
CA PRO A 82 -5.46 -34.35 -28.81
C PRO A 82 -5.28 -32.82 -28.74
N ILE A 83 -6.19 -32.15 -28.04
CA ILE A 83 -6.13 -30.69 -27.86
C ILE A 83 -5.05 -30.35 -26.83
N SER A 84 -4.24 -29.33 -27.15
CA SER A 84 -3.33 -28.70 -26.19
C SER A 84 -4.03 -27.49 -25.56
N GLU A 85 -4.16 -27.50 -24.23
CA GLU A 85 -4.75 -26.38 -23.46
C GLU A 85 -3.61 -25.65 -22.71
N SER A 86 -3.63 -24.31 -22.72
CA SER A 86 -2.68 -23.53 -21.90
C SER A 86 -2.95 -23.77 -20.42
N THR A 87 -1.87 -23.88 -19.64
CA THR A 87 -1.94 -23.99 -18.17
C THR A 87 -1.79 -22.66 -17.45
N GLY A 88 -1.43 -21.57 -18.17
CA GLY A 88 -1.05 -20.29 -17.59
C GLY A 88 0.27 -20.29 -16.80
N GLN A 89 1.00 -21.42 -16.77
CA GLN A 89 2.34 -21.51 -16.19
C GLN A 89 3.40 -21.17 -17.24
N PHE A 90 4.49 -20.52 -16.82
CA PHE A 90 5.59 -20.12 -17.71
C PHE A 90 6.89 -20.78 -17.27
N ASN A 91 7.63 -21.33 -18.23
CA ASN A 91 8.99 -21.80 -18.04
C ASN A 91 9.98 -20.73 -18.52
N LEU A 92 10.82 -20.23 -17.62
CA LEU A 92 11.81 -19.20 -17.92
C LEU A 92 13.13 -19.75 -18.50
N GLY A 93 13.46 -21.02 -18.27
CA GLY A 93 14.70 -21.63 -18.76
C GLY A 93 15.95 -20.75 -18.49
N SER A 94 16.72 -20.45 -19.54
CA SER A 94 17.91 -19.59 -19.48
C SER A 94 17.61 -18.12 -19.17
N ASN A 95 16.37 -17.66 -19.34
CA ASN A 95 15.98 -16.27 -19.12
C ASN A 95 15.64 -15.97 -17.65
N ALA A 96 15.75 -16.95 -16.74
CA ALA A 96 15.41 -16.78 -15.34
C ALA A 96 16.25 -15.68 -14.64
N GLU A 97 17.54 -15.58 -14.96
CA GLU A 97 18.41 -14.54 -14.39
C GLU A 97 18.04 -13.15 -14.89
N GLU A 98 17.79 -13.00 -16.19
CA GLU A 98 17.36 -11.73 -16.80
C GLU A 98 16.00 -11.29 -16.25
N TYR A 99 15.05 -12.21 -16.14
CA TYR A 99 13.74 -11.96 -15.53
C TYR A 99 13.91 -11.46 -14.09
N ASN A 100 14.70 -12.14 -13.27
CA ASN A 100 14.94 -11.74 -11.88
C ASN A 100 15.64 -10.37 -11.78
N LYS A 101 16.54 -10.06 -12.70
CA LYS A 101 17.20 -8.75 -12.76
C LYS A 101 16.18 -7.64 -13.05
N LEU A 102 15.35 -7.82 -14.08
CA LEU A 102 14.36 -6.83 -14.49
C LEU A 102 13.29 -6.63 -13.40
N ILE A 103 12.83 -7.69 -12.72
CA ILE A 103 11.92 -7.55 -11.58
C ILE A 103 12.55 -6.73 -10.44
N LYS A 104 13.84 -6.92 -10.15
CA LYS A 104 14.54 -6.10 -9.14
C LYS A 104 14.66 -4.64 -9.54
N GLU A 105 14.79 -4.35 -10.83
CA GLU A 105 14.79 -2.98 -11.34
C GLU A 105 13.39 -2.37 -11.21
N MET A 106 12.35 -3.09 -11.65
CA MET A 106 10.96 -2.66 -11.50
C MET A 106 10.60 -2.38 -10.04
N LEU A 107 11.02 -3.22 -9.09
CA LEU A 107 10.74 -3.01 -7.66
C LEU A 107 11.29 -1.69 -7.11
N LYS A 108 12.35 -1.15 -7.72
CA LYS A 108 13.00 0.11 -7.33
C LYS A 108 12.40 1.33 -8.04
N GLU A 109 11.53 1.12 -9.02
CA GLU A 109 10.84 2.22 -9.69
C GLU A 109 9.94 2.95 -8.70
N SER A 110 10.01 4.28 -8.74
CA SER A 110 9.25 5.15 -7.85
C SER A 110 7.93 5.53 -8.49
N VAL A 111 6.86 5.38 -7.72
CA VAL A 111 5.50 5.76 -8.05
C VAL A 111 5.09 6.94 -7.17
N GLN A 112 4.34 7.87 -7.74
CA GLN A 112 3.76 8.98 -6.98
C GLN A 112 2.32 8.67 -6.59
N LEU A 113 2.07 8.50 -5.30
CA LEU A 113 0.71 8.43 -4.80
C LEU A 113 0.13 9.85 -4.73
N GLU A 114 -0.80 10.13 -5.63
CA GLU A 114 -1.43 11.44 -5.71
C GLU A 114 -2.45 11.70 -4.59
N GLY A 115 -2.54 12.97 -4.18
CA GLY A 115 -3.48 13.47 -3.18
C GLY A 115 -3.15 13.07 -1.74
N ASN A 116 -3.96 13.55 -0.79
CA ASN A 116 -3.69 13.36 0.64
C ASN A 116 -3.71 11.86 1.02
N ILE A 117 -2.59 11.36 1.54
CA ILE A 117 -2.49 10.04 2.16
C ILE A 117 -2.87 10.21 3.63
N PHE A 118 -3.94 9.54 4.07
CA PHE A 118 -4.38 9.56 5.46
C PHE A 118 -3.48 8.65 6.29
N LYS A 119 -2.27 9.12 6.56
CA LYS A 119 -1.26 8.37 7.32
C LYS A 119 -1.77 7.89 8.67
N LEU A 120 -1.15 6.81 9.15
CA LEU A 120 -1.42 6.21 10.45
C LEU A 120 -0.51 6.84 11.50
N LYS A 121 -1.00 7.05 12.72
CA LYS A 121 -0.11 7.46 13.81
C LYS A 121 0.51 6.23 14.45
N LEU A 122 1.80 6.29 14.75
CA LEU A 122 2.46 5.19 15.46
C LEU A 122 1.78 4.89 16.81
N SER A 123 1.34 5.91 17.56
CA SER A 123 0.61 5.72 18.82
C SER A 123 -0.71 4.96 18.69
N GLU A 124 -1.38 5.07 17.55
CA GLU A 124 -2.65 4.39 17.27
C GLU A 124 -2.44 2.89 17.00
N ILE A 125 -1.32 2.53 16.37
CA ILE A 125 -1.07 1.15 15.93
C ILE A 125 -0.09 0.37 16.81
N LYS A 126 0.74 1.04 17.62
CA LYS A 126 1.76 0.40 18.48
C LYS A 126 1.17 -0.55 19.54
N ASN A 127 -0.09 -0.34 19.89
CA ASN A 127 -0.79 -1.14 20.91
C ASN A 127 -1.69 -2.23 20.30
N ILE A 128 -1.73 -2.38 18.97
CA ILE A 128 -2.51 -3.43 18.33
C ILE A 128 -1.82 -4.78 18.57
N LYS A 129 -2.44 -5.60 19.42
CA LYS A 129 -1.97 -6.94 19.73
C LYS A 129 -1.85 -7.79 18.46
N GLY A 130 -0.66 -8.35 18.24
CA GLY A 130 -0.37 -9.22 17.09
C GLY A 130 0.36 -8.54 15.93
N LEU A 131 0.61 -7.24 16.01
CA LEU A 131 1.63 -6.59 15.19
C LEU A 131 3.02 -6.79 15.81
N SER A 132 4.00 -6.98 14.94
CA SER A 132 5.42 -7.18 15.22
C SER A 132 6.23 -6.00 14.70
N ILE A 133 7.51 -5.92 15.09
CA ILE A 133 8.43 -4.88 14.62
C ILE A 133 8.47 -4.81 13.09
N ASN A 134 8.51 -5.97 12.42
CA ASN A 134 8.53 -6.02 10.96
C ASN A 134 7.28 -5.40 10.34
N ASP A 135 6.12 -5.52 10.98
CA ASP A 135 4.89 -4.91 10.45
C ASP A 135 4.93 -3.38 10.58
N TYR A 136 5.56 -2.86 11.63
CA TYR A 136 5.78 -1.41 11.76
C TYR A 136 6.78 -0.89 10.73
N VAL A 137 7.87 -1.62 10.50
CA VAL A 137 8.85 -1.29 9.44
C VAL A 137 8.17 -1.28 8.06
N SER A 138 7.30 -2.25 7.79
CA SER A 138 6.51 -2.31 6.55
C SER A 138 5.56 -1.12 6.37
N LEU A 139 5.19 -0.42 7.44
CA LEU A 139 4.27 0.72 7.41
C LEU A 139 5.00 2.08 7.49
N ASP A 140 6.32 2.09 7.71
CA ASP A 140 7.11 3.28 8.04
C ASP A 140 6.82 4.50 7.15
N ALA A 141 6.79 4.28 5.83
CA ALA A 141 6.53 5.31 4.83
C ALA A 141 5.14 5.99 4.94
N ILE A 142 4.18 5.36 5.60
CA ILE A 142 2.82 5.89 5.84
C ILE A 142 2.54 6.11 7.33
N LEU A 143 3.56 6.02 8.17
CA LEU A 143 3.47 6.43 9.56
C LEU A 143 3.77 7.92 9.67
N ASP A 144 2.95 8.61 10.45
CA ASP A 144 3.37 9.84 11.09
C ASP A 144 3.85 9.47 12.49
N GLU A 145 5.11 9.80 12.77
CA GLU A 145 5.54 10.01 14.15
C GLU A 145 4.60 11.07 14.73
N ASP A 146 4.10 10.84 15.94
CA ASP A 146 3.35 11.91 16.61
C ASP A 146 4.29 13.11 16.70
N ILE A 147 4.07 14.12 15.86
CA ILE A 147 4.54 15.46 16.16
C ILE A 147 3.92 15.74 17.52
N ASN A 148 4.76 15.79 18.54
CA ASN A 148 4.34 16.24 19.85
C ASN A 148 3.85 17.68 19.63
N ILE A 149 2.52 17.88 19.65
CA ILE A 149 1.93 19.21 19.41
C ILE A 149 2.33 20.18 20.53
N ASP A 150 2.88 19.67 21.63
CA ASP A 150 3.52 20.47 22.68
C ASP A 150 4.79 21.22 22.22
N ASP A 151 5.37 20.86 21.06
CA ASP A 151 6.51 21.59 20.45
C ASP A 151 6.11 22.44 19.22
N VAL A 152 4.82 22.50 18.88
CA VAL A 152 4.31 23.45 17.89
C VAL A 152 3.77 24.65 18.66
N ASP A 153 4.66 25.61 18.94
CA ASP A 153 4.26 27.00 19.22
C ASP A 153 3.46 27.51 18.02
N ILE A 154 2.15 27.27 18.04
CA ILE A 154 1.21 27.99 17.21
C ILE A 154 1.22 29.41 17.78
N TYR A 155 2.09 30.27 17.22
CA TYR A 155 1.84 31.70 17.21
C TYR A 155 0.48 31.91 16.53
N MET A 156 -0.59 31.89 17.32
CA MET A 156 -1.79 32.62 16.98
C MET A 156 -1.39 34.08 17.06
N ASP A 157 -1.08 34.67 15.91
CA ASP A 157 -1.07 36.11 15.74
C ASP A 157 -2.54 36.57 15.84
N THR A 158 -3.07 36.59 17.07
CA THR A 158 -4.23 37.40 17.37
C THR A 158 -3.73 38.82 17.28
N LYS A 159 -3.88 39.42 16.10
CA LYS A 159 -3.97 40.87 15.99
C LYS A 159 -5.11 41.30 16.91
N SER A 160 -4.72 41.73 18.09
CA SER A 160 -5.44 42.59 19.00
C SER A 160 -5.95 43.78 18.20
N VAL A 161 -7.26 43.80 17.98
CA VAL A 161 -7.97 45.04 17.75
C VAL A 161 -8.67 45.35 19.06
N ASP A 162 -7.89 45.86 20.02
CA ASP A 162 -8.46 46.67 21.09
C ASP A 162 -8.81 48.02 20.49
N GLU A 163 -10.08 48.39 20.61
CA GLU A 163 -10.49 49.67 21.21
C GLU A 163 -12.02 49.75 21.21
N VAL A 164 -12.62 49.35 22.32
CA VAL A 164 -13.92 49.88 22.77
C VAL A 164 -13.64 50.64 24.07
N PRO A 165 -13.76 51.98 24.11
CA PRO A 165 -13.60 52.71 25.36
C PRO A 165 -14.84 52.53 26.25
N GLU A 166 -14.58 52.10 27.48
CA GLU A 166 -15.54 51.96 28.57
C GLU A 166 -16.25 53.28 28.91
N THR A 167 -17.55 53.17 29.13
CA THR A 167 -18.39 54.17 29.79
C THR A 167 -17.91 54.37 31.24
N VAL A 168 -17.48 55.58 31.57
CA VAL A 168 -17.23 56.01 32.95
C VAL A 168 -18.54 56.52 33.54
N GLU A 169 -19.12 55.77 34.48
CA GLU A 169 -20.05 56.31 35.47
C GLU A 169 -19.27 56.85 36.67
N THR A 170 -19.51 58.10 37.03
CA THR A 170 -19.18 58.62 38.36
C THR A 170 -20.40 59.34 38.94
N LYS A 171 -20.93 58.74 40.01
CA LYS A 171 -21.68 59.27 41.18
C LYS A 171 -22.45 60.59 41.04
#